data_AF-A0AAX3NN63-F1
#
_entry.id   AF-A0AAX3NN63-F1
#
_cell.length_a   1.000
_cell.length_b   1.000
_cell.length_c   1.000
_cell.angle_alpha   90.00
_cell.angle_beta   90.00
_cell.angle_gamma   90.00
#
_symmetry.space_group_name_H-M   'P 1'
#
loop_
_entity.id
_entity.type
_entity.pdbx_description
1 polymer ?
#
loop_
_entity_poly.entity_id
_entity_poly.type
_entity_poly.pdbx_seq_one_letter_code
_entity_poly.pdbx_strand_id
1 'polypeptide(L)'
;MKAHKVRQRQIAEYLGFTEAYVSERVNGKRAIDTNDVDALAALSGTTGRSLMIELARLTKETLRQPVSETASVVSQLEKVIGRKIEVEKAAYRDDNKRAESGRSEDLD
;
A
#
# COMPACT_ATOMS: atom_id res chain seq x y z
N MET A 1 6.17 15.76 -10.39
CA MET A 1 6.85 17.10 -10.32
C MET A 1 8.21 17.05 -9.62
N LYS A 2 8.27 16.85 -8.29
CA LYS A 2 9.54 16.86 -7.53
C LYS A 2 10.56 15.81 -8.03
N ALA A 3 10.10 14.57 -8.26
CA ALA A 3 10.95 13.49 -8.77
C ALA A 3 11.56 13.77 -10.15
N HIS A 4 10.88 14.57 -10.98
CA HIS A 4 11.32 14.93 -12.34
C HIS A 4 11.85 16.37 -12.44
N LYS A 5 12.11 17.02 -11.29
CA LYS A 5 12.60 18.41 -11.20
C LYS A 5 11.75 19.45 -11.96
N VAL A 6 10.46 19.18 -12.14
CA VAL A 6 9.51 20.11 -12.79
C VAL A 6 8.96 21.08 -11.76
N ARG A 7 9.11 22.39 -12.00
CA ARG A 7 8.61 23.49 -11.16
C ARG A 7 7.19 23.91 -11.57
N GLN A 8 6.38 24.39 -10.62
CA GLN A 8 5.01 24.88 -10.89
C GLN A 8 5.01 26.02 -11.92
N ARG A 9 5.95 26.97 -11.79
CA ARG A 9 6.17 28.04 -12.77
C ARG A 9 6.35 27.54 -14.21
N GLN A 10 7.04 26.43 -14.44
CA GLN A 10 7.26 25.90 -15.79
C GLN A 10 5.98 25.35 -16.41
N ILE A 11 5.14 24.69 -15.60
CA ILE A 11 3.83 24.20 -16.03
C ILE A 11 2.90 25.38 -16.34
N ALA A 12 2.91 26.39 -15.47
CA ALA A 12 2.13 27.60 -15.63
C ALA A 12 2.48 28.33 -16.93
N GLU A 13 3.77 28.55 -17.19
CA GLU A 13 4.27 29.21 -18.40
C GLU A 13 3.89 28.47 -19.67
N TYR A 14 4.05 27.13 -19.68
CA TYR A 14 3.72 26.33 -20.86
C TYR A 14 2.21 26.29 -21.15
N LEU A 15 1.38 26.21 -20.11
CA LEU A 15 -0.08 26.12 -20.25
C LEU A 15 -0.78 27.48 -20.31
N GLY A 16 -0.05 28.59 -20.21
CA GLY A 16 -0.63 29.93 -20.18
C GLY A 16 -1.44 30.22 -18.91
N PHE A 17 -1.12 29.55 -17.80
CA PHE A 17 -1.74 29.77 -16.49
C PHE A 17 -0.87 30.62 -15.58
N THR A 18 -1.45 31.11 -14.49
CA THR A 18 -0.66 31.72 -13.41
C THR A 18 -0.05 30.64 -12.52
N GLU A 19 1.09 30.93 -11.90
CA GLU A 19 1.70 30.00 -10.93
C GLU A 19 0.75 29.74 -9.74
N ALA A 20 -0.01 30.76 -9.32
CA ALA A 20 -1.03 30.62 -8.28
C ALA A 20 -2.14 29.62 -8.69
N TYR A 21 -2.61 29.69 -9.94
CA TYR A 21 -3.61 28.75 -10.47
C TYR A 21 -3.12 27.30 -10.37
N VAL A 22 -1.89 27.02 -10.81
CA VAL A 22 -1.27 25.70 -10.73
C VAL A 22 -1.07 25.28 -9.26
N SER A 23 -0.63 26.20 -8.41
CA SER A 23 -0.38 25.94 -6.99
C SER A 23 -1.64 25.53 -6.23
N GLU A 24 -2.80 26.14 -6.53
CA GLU A 24 -4.06 25.77 -5.90
C GLU A 24 -4.48 24.33 -6.22
N ARG A 25 -4.29 23.86 -7.46
CA ARG A 25 -4.58 22.46 -7.86
C ARG A 25 -3.58 21.49 -7.27
N VAL A 26 -2.29 21.78 -7.38
CA VAL A 26 -1.22 20.90 -6.87
C VAL A 26 -1.33 20.69 -5.36
N ASN A 27 -1.75 21.71 -4.61
CA ASN A 27 -1.95 21.63 -3.16
C ASN A 27 -3.35 21.16 -2.74
N GLY A 28 -4.23 20.81 -3.69
CA GLY A 28 -5.59 20.34 -3.40
C GLY A 28 -6.53 21.42 -2.84
N LYS A 29 -6.19 22.71 -2.94
CA LYS A 29 -7.07 23.82 -2.54
C LYS A 29 -8.24 24.00 -3.50
N ARG A 30 -8.06 23.57 -4.75
CA ARG A 30 -9.10 23.49 -5.78
C ARG A 30 -9.02 22.15 -6.49
N ALA A 31 -10.19 21.62 -6.85
CA ALA A 31 -10.28 20.39 -7.63
C ALA A 31 -9.72 20.58 -9.05
N ILE A 32 -9.23 19.50 -9.63
CA ILE A 32 -8.88 19.42 -11.06
C ILE A 32 -10.18 19.24 -11.83
N ASP A 33 -10.43 20.14 -12.79
CA ASP A 33 -11.58 20.05 -13.68
C ASP A 33 -11.20 19.45 -15.05
N THR A 34 -12.16 19.39 -15.97
CA THR A 34 -11.94 18.82 -17.31
C THR A 34 -10.99 19.66 -18.16
N ASN A 35 -10.98 20.99 -17.99
CA ASN A 35 -10.05 21.88 -18.70
C ASN A 35 -8.63 21.66 -18.22
N ASP A 36 -8.45 21.46 -16.90
CA ASP A 36 -7.16 21.10 -16.32
C ASP A 36 -6.64 19.78 -16.88
N VAL A 37 -7.51 18.77 -17.04
CA VAL A 37 -7.14 17.47 -17.64
C VAL A 37 -6.71 17.61 -19.09
N ASP A 38 -7.43 18.38 -19.90
CA ASP A 38 -7.08 18.60 -21.31
C ASP A 38 -5.78 19.40 -21.45
N ALA A 39 -5.58 20.42 -20.61
CA ALA A 39 -4.33 21.19 -20.56
C ALA A 39 -3.14 20.29 -20.18
N LEU A 40 -3.30 19.41 -19.18
CA LEU A 40 -2.26 18.45 -18.81
C LEU A 40 -1.96 17.45 -19.92
N ALA A 41 -2.98 16.98 -20.64
CA ALA A 41 -2.80 16.05 -21.76
C ALA A 41 -1.98 16.67 -22.91
N ALA A 42 -2.13 17.98 -23.13
CA ALA A 42 -1.36 18.73 -24.12
C ALA A 42 0.15 18.70 -23.82
N LEU A 43 0.57 18.67 -22.54
CA LEU A 43 1.99 18.55 -22.16
C LEU A 43 2.63 17.25 -22.66
N SER A 44 1.84 16.19 -22.81
CA SER A 44 2.26 14.86 -23.24
C SER A 44 1.91 14.55 -24.70
N GLY A 45 1.32 15.50 -25.43
CA GLY A 45 0.87 15.27 -26.81
C GLY A 45 -0.25 14.23 -26.91
N THR A 46 -1.09 14.10 -25.88
CA THR A 46 -2.22 13.15 -25.84
C THR A 46 -3.56 13.88 -25.72
N THR A 47 -4.66 13.13 -25.71
CA THR A 47 -6.00 13.64 -25.34
C THR A 47 -6.26 13.44 -23.85
N GLY A 48 -7.17 14.25 -23.25
CA GLY A 48 -7.60 14.07 -21.87
C GLY A 48 -8.13 12.66 -21.58
N ARG A 49 -8.85 12.07 -22.54
CA ARG A 49 -9.31 10.67 -22.46
C ARG A 49 -8.15 9.68 -22.32
N SER A 50 -7.13 9.79 -23.17
CA SER A 50 -5.97 8.88 -23.13
C SER A 50 -5.20 9.05 -21.81
N LEU A 51 -5.03 10.29 -21.34
CA LEU A 51 -4.41 10.57 -20.05
C LEU A 51 -5.16 9.91 -18.89
N MET A 52 -6.49 10.04 -18.85
CA MET A 52 -7.32 9.44 -17.80
C MET A 52 -7.26 7.90 -17.81
N ILE A 53 -7.19 7.28 -18.99
CA ILE A 53 -7.02 5.83 -19.13
C ILE A 53 -5.67 5.38 -18.54
N GLU A 54 -4.59 6.09 -18.86
CA GLU A 54 -3.26 5.76 -18.34
C GLU A 54 -3.17 5.99 -16.82
N LEU A 55 -3.78 7.05 -16.30
CA LEU A 55 -3.86 7.29 -14.86
C LEU A 55 -4.61 6.15 -14.13
N ALA A 56 -5.71 5.66 -14.71
CA ALA A 56 -6.44 4.52 -14.18
C ALA A 56 -5.60 3.23 -14.22
N ARG A 57 -4.85 3.01 -15.32
CA ARG A 57 -3.91 1.88 -15.47
C ARG A 57 -2.81 1.93 -14.40
N LEU A 58 -2.16 3.09 -14.24
CA LEU A 58 -1.11 3.32 -13.26
C LEU A 58 -1.61 3.10 -11.83
N THR A 59 -2.79 3.64 -11.50
CA THR A 59 -3.40 3.47 -10.18
C THR A 59 -3.66 2.00 -9.86
N LYS A 60 -4.20 1.24 -10.83
CA LYS A 60 -4.41 -0.20 -10.68
C LYS A 60 -3.10 -0.95 -10.48
N GLU A 61 -2.03 -0.54 -11.15
CA GLU A 61 -0.71 -1.15 -11.02
C GLU A 61 -0.06 -0.82 -9.65
N THR A 62 -0.18 0.42 -9.17
CA THR A 62 0.25 0.82 -7.82
C THR A 62 -0.53 0.08 -6.73
N LEU A 63 -1.84 -0.09 -6.88
CA LEU A 63 -2.66 -0.87 -5.93
C LEU A 63 -2.34 -2.37 -5.94
N ARG A 64 -1.78 -2.89 -7.04
CA ARG A 64 -1.32 -4.28 -7.16
C ARG A 64 0.08 -4.49 -6.60
N GLN A 65 0.86 -3.44 -6.38
CA GLN A 65 2.10 -3.58 -5.63
C GLN A 65 1.72 -4.00 -4.20
N PRO A 66 2.16 -5.17 -3.72
CA PRO A 66 1.88 -5.54 -2.35
C PRO A 66 2.48 -4.44 -1.47
N VAL A 67 1.63 -3.84 -0.62
CA VAL A 67 2.07 -2.97 0.45
C VAL A 67 2.91 -3.86 1.38
N SER A 68 4.21 -3.93 1.07
CA SER A 68 5.18 -4.90 1.57
C SER A 68 5.22 -4.93 3.11
N GLU A 69 4.89 -3.81 3.75
CA GLU A 69 4.89 -3.70 5.20
C GLU A 69 3.72 -4.44 5.86
N THR A 70 2.48 -4.26 5.37
CA THR A 70 1.30 -4.90 5.97
C THR A 70 1.30 -6.41 5.77
N ALA A 71 1.71 -6.87 4.57
CA ALA A 71 1.86 -8.30 4.28
C ALA A 71 3.00 -8.94 5.10
N SER A 72 4.09 -8.20 5.33
CA SER A 72 5.19 -8.63 6.20
C SER A 72 4.75 -8.77 7.66
N VAL A 73 3.99 -7.80 8.19
CA VAL A 73 3.48 -7.83 9.57
C VAL A 73 2.52 -9.00 9.78
N VAL A 74 1.61 -9.27 8.83
CA VAL A 74 0.70 -10.41 8.89
C VAL A 74 1.48 -11.73 8.87
N SER A 75 2.46 -11.89 7.98
CA SER A 75 3.30 -13.10 7.92
C SER A 75 4.13 -13.31 9.20
N GLN A 76 4.63 -12.23 9.81
CA GLN A 76 5.33 -12.31 11.08
C GLN A 76 4.39 -12.73 12.21
N LEU A 77 3.18 -12.19 12.26
CA LEU A 77 2.18 -12.55 13.26
C LEU A 77 1.74 -14.01 13.14
N GLU A 78 1.51 -14.51 11.92
CA GLU A 78 1.18 -15.92 11.65
C GLU A 78 2.29 -16.86 12.14
N LYS A 79 3.56 -16.52 11.92
CA LYS A 79 4.71 -17.31 12.41
C LYS A 79 4.85 -17.31 13.93
N VAL A 80 4.47 -16.22 14.60
CA VAL A 80 4.50 -16.14 16.07
C VAL A 80 3.36 -16.96 16.67
N ILE A 81 2.15 -16.86 16.11
CA ILE A 81 0.99 -17.63 16.55
C ILE A 81 1.23 -19.13 16.32
N GLY A 82 1.75 -19.52 15.15
CA GLY A 82 2.08 -20.91 14.85
C GLY A 82 3.08 -21.51 15.86
N ARG A 83 4.14 -20.78 16.19
CA ARG A 83 5.10 -21.21 17.22
C ARG A 83 4.48 -21.36 18.61
N LYS A 84 3.58 -20.44 19.00
CA LYS A 84 2.90 -20.54 20.30
C LYS A 84 2.03 -21.79 20.40
N ILE A 85 1.31 -22.13 19.32
CA ILE A 85 0.48 -23.34 19.24
C ILE A 85 1.32 -24.62 19.34
N GLU A 86 2.48 -24.66 18.69
CA GLU A 86 3.39 -25.82 18.77
C GLU A 86 3.94 -26.03 20.18
N VAL A 87 4.32 -24.95 20.86
CA VAL A 87 4.80 -25.00 22.25
C VAL A 87 3.71 -25.48 23.20
N GLU A 88 2.49 -24.95 23.09
CA GLU A 88 1.36 -25.40 23.90
C GLU A 88 1.03 -26.88 23.64
N LYS A 89 1.01 -27.33 22.37
CA LYS A 89 0.80 -28.74 22.03
C LYS A 89 1.90 -29.67 22.57
N ALA A 90 3.13 -29.19 22.65
CA ALA A 90 4.24 -29.96 23.23
C ALA A 90 4.10 -30.07 24.75
N ALA A 91 3.75 -28.97 25.43
CA ALA A 91 3.51 -28.95 26.87
C ALA A 91 2.36 -29.89 27.26
N TYR A 92 1.22 -29.83 26.56
CA TYR A 92 0.09 -30.74 26.80
C TYR A 92 0.45 -32.22 26.60
N ARG A 93 1.35 -32.55 25.65
CA ARG A 93 1.81 -33.94 25.47
C ARG A 93 2.75 -34.39 26.59
N ASP A 94 3.58 -33.52 27.13
CA ASP A 94 4.46 -33.85 28.27
C ASP A 94 3.63 -34.05 29.55
N ASP A 95 2.66 -33.17 29.81
CA ASP A 95 1.77 -33.28 30.97
C ASP A 95 0.95 -34.58 30.95
N ASN A 96 0.42 -34.98 29.79
CA ASN A 96 -0.26 -36.27 29.67
C ASN A 96 0.67 -37.46 29.93
N LYS A 97 1.92 -37.43 29.41
CA LYS A 97 2.90 -38.50 29.69
C LYS A 97 3.25 -38.59 31.18
N ARG A 98 3.37 -37.45 31.87
CA ARG A 98 3.62 -37.42 33.32
C ARG A 98 2.43 -37.93 34.13
N ALA A 99 1.20 -37.57 33.72
CA ALA A 99 -0.01 -38.04 34.38
C ALA A 99 -0.23 -39.57 34.22
N GLU A 100 0.15 -40.15 33.08
CA GLU A 100 0.09 -41.60 32.86
C GLU A 100 1.20 -42.34 33.64
N SER A 101 2.39 -41.75 33.78
CA SER A 101 3.50 -42.35 34.54
C SER A 101 3.27 -42.37 36.06
N GLY A 102 2.43 -41.50 36.61
CA GLY A 102 2.11 -41.46 38.04
C GLY A 102 0.97 -42.39 38.46
N ARG A 103 0.30 -43.06 37.50
CA ARG A 103 -0.87 -43.91 37.76
C ARG A 103 -0.54 -45.40 37.87
N SER A 104 0.73 -45.78 37.73
CA SER A 104 1.18 -47.18 37.66
C SER A 104 1.87 -47.70 38.94
N GLU A 105 1.84 -46.99 40.07
CA GLU A 105 2.53 -47.42 41.31
C GLU A 105 1.64 -47.74 42.53
N ASP A 106 0.30 -47.67 42.43
CA ASP A 106 -0.59 -48.00 43.56
C ASP A 106 -1.57 -49.15 43.23
N LEU A 107 -1.07 -50.25 42.67
CA LEU A 107 -1.82 -51.51 42.54
C LEU A 107 -0.92 -52.71 42.85
N ASP A 108 -0.52 -52.84 44.10
CA ASP A 108 -0.08 -54.12 44.71
C ASP A 108 -0.97 -54.45 45.91
#